data_AF-A0A1G0QS74-F1
#
_entry.id   AF-A0A1G0QS74-F1
#
_cell.length_a   1.000
_cell.length_b   1.000
_cell.length_c   1.000
_cell.angle_alpha   90.00
_cell.angle_beta   90.00
_cell.angle_gamma   90.00
#
_symmetry.space_group_name_H-M   'P 1'
#
loop_
_entity.id
_entity.type
_entity.pdbx_description
1 polymer ?
#
loop_
_entity_poly.entity_id
_entity_poly.type
_entity_poly.pdbx_seq_one_letter_code
_entity_poly.pdbx_strand_id
1 'polypeptide(L)'
;MKTFFASVIFLSFLTTPILSQQNINKNSDGVISDLLNLSAMAQQFYIKPISMGGGGNSFLKWSIPEILDTTDNGNYTIILSDINQVLLKGVGYKEYWALITPKAIKIAQIIHEEYKK
;
A
#
# COMPACT_ATOMS: atom_id res chain seq x y z
N MET A 1 19.39 -33.52 37.77
CA MET A 1 18.92 -34.76 37.12
C MET A 1 18.62 -34.41 35.67
N LYS A 2 19.40 -34.95 34.74
CA LYS A 2 19.20 -34.87 33.28
C LYS A 2 17.85 -35.49 32.90
N THR A 3 17.12 -34.90 31.94
CA THR A 3 16.69 -35.57 30.68
C THR A 3 15.79 -34.69 29.78
N PHE A 4 16.23 -34.51 28.52
CA PHE A 4 15.52 -34.38 27.22
C PHE A 4 14.36 -33.36 27.11
N PHE A 5 14.31 -32.45 26.11
CA PHE A 5 14.12 -32.72 24.69
C PHE A 5 14.82 -31.71 23.77
N ALA A 6 15.38 -32.22 22.67
CA ALA A 6 15.96 -31.43 21.60
C ALA A 6 14.91 -30.54 20.92
N SER A 7 15.18 -29.24 20.84
CA SER A 7 14.44 -28.33 19.97
C SER A 7 14.89 -28.59 18.53
N VAL A 8 14.08 -29.33 17.79
CA VAL A 8 14.18 -29.41 16.33
C VAL A 8 13.41 -28.22 15.79
N ILE A 9 14.12 -27.15 15.41
CA ILE A 9 13.56 -26.13 14.53
C ILE A 9 13.41 -26.79 13.16
N PHE A 10 12.22 -27.30 12.84
CA PHE A 10 11.87 -27.57 11.45
C PHE A 10 11.57 -26.22 10.79
N LEU A 11 12.61 -25.58 10.26
CA LEU A 11 12.43 -24.56 9.24
C LEU A 11 12.03 -25.31 7.96
N SER A 12 10.73 -25.55 7.78
CA SER A 12 10.23 -25.95 6.48
C SER A 12 10.35 -24.73 5.58
N PHE A 13 11.48 -24.63 4.88
CA PHE A 13 11.52 -23.88 3.64
C PHE A 13 10.56 -24.61 2.69
N LEU A 14 9.29 -24.20 2.67
CA LEU A 14 8.52 -24.36 1.45
C LEU A 14 9.27 -23.48 0.45
N THR A 15 10.09 -24.11 -0.40
CA THR A 15 10.60 -23.46 -1.60
C THR A 15 9.36 -23.09 -2.38
N THR A 16 8.86 -21.87 -2.19
CA THR A 16 7.87 -21.31 -3.08
C THR A 16 8.53 -21.35 -4.44
N PRO A 17 7.93 -22.04 -5.43
CA PRO A 17 8.57 -22.16 -6.74
C PRO A 17 8.91 -20.76 -7.24
N ILE A 18 10.07 -20.56 -7.84
CA ILE A 18 10.55 -19.24 -8.30
C ILE A 18 9.50 -18.46 -9.09
N LEU A 19 8.63 -19.16 -9.82
CA LEU A 19 7.50 -18.58 -10.54
C LEU A 19 6.46 -17.95 -9.60
N SER A 20 6.14 -18.59 -8.48
CA SER A 20 5.26 -18.01 -7.45
C SER A 20 5.88 -16.78 -6.78
N GLN A 21 7.19 -16.80 -6.53
CA GLN A 21 7.89 -15.63 -5.98
C GLN A 21 7.96 -14.48 -6.98
N GLN A 22 8.17 -14.78 -8.26
CA GLN A 22 8.12 -13.80 -9.35
C GLN A 22 6.74 -13.18 -9.47
N ASN A 23 5.66 -13.96 -9.35
CA ASN A 23 4.30 -13.45 -9.40
C ASN A 23 3.98 -12.51 -8.23
N ILE A 24 4.42 -12.86 -7.01
CA ILE A 24 4.29 -11.99 -5.83
C ILE A 24 5.03 -10.67 -6.05
N ASN A 25 6.26 -10.71 -6.55
CA ASN A 25 7.06 -9.51 -6.77
C ASN A 25 6.44 -8.64 -7.86
N LYS A 26 6.06 -9.22 -9.01
CA LYS A 26 5.40 -8.49 -10.11
C LYS A 26 4.11 -7.80 -9.66
N ASN A 27 3.27 -8.50 -8.89
CA ASN A 27 2.07 -7.89 -8.33
C ASN A 27 2.41 -6.77 -7.34
N SER A 28 3.41 -6.97 -6.47
CA SER A 28 3.85 -5.95 -5.52
C SER A 28 4.33 -4.68 -6.23
N ASP A 29 5.11 -4.84 -7.30
CA ASP A 29 5.55 -3.73 -8.16
C ASP A 29 4.35 -3.04 -8.84
N GLY A 30 3.36 -3.82 -9.27
CA GLY A 30 2.09 -3.31 -9.81
C GLY A 30 1.31 -2.48 -8.79
N VAL A 31 1.15 -2.99 -7.56
CA VAL A 31 0.48 -2.26 -6.46
C VAL A 31 1.21 -0.95 -6.13
N ILE A 32 2.54 -0.97 -6.08
CA ILE A 32 3.34 0.24 -5.87
C ILE A 32 3.14 1.23 -7.02
N SER A 33 3.12 0.75 -8.27
CA SER A 33 2.90 1.59 -9.45
C SER A 33 1.52 2.26 -9.43
N ASP A 34 0.47 1.51 -9.11
CA ASP A 34 -0.89 2.03 -8.98
C ASP A 34 -0.98 3.06 -7.85
N LEU A 35 -0.39 2.78 -6.68
CA LEU A 35 -0.32 3.73 -5.57
C LEU A 35 0.44 5.01 -5.94
N LEU A 36 1.54 4.92 -6.69
CA LEU A 36 2.27 6.09 -7.18
C LEU A 36 1.41 6.93 -8.13
N ASN A 37 0.69 6.28 -9.04
CA ASN A 37 -0.23 6.95 -9.97
C ASN A 37 -1.35 7.68 -9.22
N LEU A 38 -2.04 7.00 -8.31
CA LEU A 38 -3.08 7.59 -7.45
C LEU A 38 -2.53 8.75 -6.61
N SER A 39 -1.31 8.59 -6.08
CA SER A 39 -0.66 9.63 -5.29
C SER A 39 -0.33 10.87 -6.13
N ALA A 40 0.09 10.69 -7.38
CA ALA A 40 0.33 11.79 -8.31
C ALA A 40 -0.98 12.54 -8.64
N MET A 41 -2.08 11.81 -8.86
CA MET A 41 -3.40 12.40 -9.06
C MET A 41 -3.86 13.21 -7.83
N ALA A 42 -3.63 12.69 -6.63
CA ALA A 42 -3.92 13.40 -5.38
C ALA A 42 -3.13 14.71 -5.27
N GLN A 43 -1.84 14.71 -5.57
CA GLN A 43 -1.03 15.92 -5.56
C GLN A 43 -1.49 16.93 -6.61
N GLN A 44 -1.81 16.47 -7.82
CA GLN A 44 -2.33 17.33 -8.87
C GLN A 44 -3.65 17.98 -8.44
N PHE A 45 -4.54 17.21 -7.81
CA PHE A 45 -5.78 17.74 -7.23
C PHE A 45 -5.49 18.83 -6.20
N TYR A 46 -4.58 18.60 -5.24
CA TYR A 46 -4.23 19.59 -4.22
C TYR A 46 -3.76 20.93 -4.81
N ILE A 47 -2.89 20.89 -5.83
CA ILE A 47 -2.31 22.09 -6.46
C ILE A 47 -3.34 22.83 -7.31
N LYS A 48 -4.25 22.11 -7.95
CA LYS A 48 -5.22 22.69 -8.87
C LYS A 48 -6.24 23.56 -8.11
N PRO A 49 -6.55 24.79 -8.57
CA PRO A 49 -7.58 25.63 -7.96
C PRO A 49 -8.96 24.98 -8.01
N ILE A 50 -9.82 25.30 -7.04
CA ILE A 50 -11.21 24.80 -6.97
C ILE A 50 -11.99 25.16 -8.23
N SER A 51 -11.76 26.36 -8.81
CA SER A 51 -12.40 26.81 -10.05
C SER A 51 -12.10 25.93 -11.27
N MET A 52 -11.06 25.09 -11.21
CA MET A 52 -10.69 24.15 -12.27
C MET A 52 -10.94 22.68 -11.87
N GLY A 53 -11.74 22.44 -10.82
CA GLY A 53 -12.05 21.10 -10.31
C GLY A 53 -10.95 20.47 -9.45
N GLY A 54 -10.07 21.29 -8.88
CA GLY A 54 -9.06 20.83 -7.91
C GLY A 54 -9.48 20.99 -6.45
N GLY A 55 -8.50 20.86 -5.56
CA GLY A 55 -8.65 20.92 -4.11
C GLY A 55 -8.35 22.28 -3.50
N GLY A 56 -7.68 23.17 -4.23
CA GLY A 56 -7.33 24.51 -3.75
C GLY A 56 -6.51 24.48 -2.46
N ASN A 57 -5.44 23.69 -2.43
CA ASN A 57 -4.61 23.40 -1.25
C ASN A 57 -5.32 22.57 -0.17
N SER A 58 -6.19 21.64 -0.57
CA SER A 58 -6.85 20.71 0.34
C SER A 58 -7.08 19.35 -0.32
N PHE A 59 -6.91 18.25 0.41
CA PHE A 59 -7.29 16.92 -0.08
C PHE A 59 -8.69 16.44 0.34
N LEU A 60 -9.45 17.21 1.13
CA LEU A 60 -10.74 16.77 1.71
C LEU A 60 -11.78 16.21 0.72
N LYS A 61 -11.70 16.61 -0.56
CA LYS A 61 -12.63 16.17 -1.62
C LYS A 61 -11.97 15.28 -2.67
N TRP A 62 -10.71 14.92 -2.46
CA TRP A 62 -10.05 13.96 -3.32
C TRP A 62 -10.63 12.57 -3.07
N SER A 63 -10.88 11.84 -4.15
CA SER A 63 -11.38 10.46 -4.14
C SER A 63 -10.60 9.63 -5.15
N ILE A 64 -10.56 8.32 -4.91
CA ILE A 64 -10.00 7.37 -5.87
C ILE A 64 -10.99 7.28 -7.05
N PRO A 65 -10.54 7.41 -8.31
CA PRO A 65 -11.40 7.16 -9.46
C PRO A 65 -11.92 5.72 -9.44
N GLU A 66 -13.21 5.48 -9.72
CA GLU A 66 -13.83 4.15 -9.63
C GLU A 66 -13.08 3.08 -10.44
N ILE A 67 -12.53 3.43 -11.61
CA ILE A 67 -11.76 2.50 -12.44
C ILE A 67 -10.41 2.07 -11.83
N LEU A 68 -9.94 2.78 -10.79
CA LEU A 68 -8.68 2.54 -10.10
C LEU A 68 -8.87 2.14 -8.63
N ASP A 69 -10.10 1.99 -8.15
CA ASP A 69 -10.34 1.45 -6.80
C ASP A 69 -10.04 -0.05 -6.72
N THR A 70 -10.11 -0.72 -7.88
CA THR A 70 -9.87 -2.15 -8.06
C THR A 70 -9.17 -2.35 -9.40
N THR A 71 -7.96 -2.91 -9.35
CA THR A 71 -7.19 -3.28 -10.55
C THR A 71 -6.82 -4.75 -10.49
N ASP A 72 -6.26 -5.29 -11.57
CA ASP A 72 -5.69 -6.65 -11.57
C ASP A 72 -4.57 -6.83 -10.52
N ASN A 73 -3.98 -5.72 -10.04
CA ASN A 73 -2.93 -5.75 -9.05
C ASN A 73 -3.47 -5.74 -7.60
N GLY A 74 -4.63 -5.14 -7.35
CA GLY A 74 -5.19 -5.09 -6.00
C GLY A 74 -6.36 -4.13 -5.83
N ASN A 75 -6.77 -3.99 -4.56
CA ASN A 75 -7.84 -3.09 -4.14
C ASN A 75 -7.25 -1.90 -3.38
N TYR A 76 -7.76 -0.71 -3.69
CA TYR A 76 -7.25 0.57 -3.19
C TYR A 76 -8.34 1.30 -2.42
N THR A 77 -8.02 1.73 -1.21
CA THR A 77 -8.96 2.38 -0.31
C THR A 77 -8.33 3.60 0.33
N ILE A 78 -9.16 4.62 0.61
CA ILE A 78 -8.76 5.77 1.40
C ILE A 78 -8.97 5.42 2.87
N ILE A 79 -7.90 5.46 3.66
CA ILE A 79 -7.96 5.28 5.11
C ILE A 79 -8.26 6.60 5.80
N LEU A 80 -7.64 7.67 5.31
CA LEU A 80 -7.78 9.01 5.86
C LEU A 80 -7.60 10.04 4.75
N SER A 81 -8.40 11.10 4.78
CA SER A 81 -8.27 12.26 3.91
C SER A 81 -8.52 13.53 4.73
N ASP A 82 -7.51 14.38 4.81
CA ASP A 82 -7.50 15.65 5.53
C ASP A 82 -7.15 16.81 4.58
N ILE A 83 -7.05 18.03 5.10
CA ILE A 83 -6.60 19.18 4.31
C ILE A 83 -5.16 18.97 3.81
N ASN A 84 -4.28 18.42 4.64
CA ASN A 84 -2.84 18.38 4.38
C ASN A 84 -2.28 17.00 4.03
N GLN A 85 -3.12 15.97 4.04
CA GLN A 85 -2.64 14.61 3.77
C GLN A 85 -3.76 13.68 3.31
N VAL A 86 -3.36 12.64 2.59
CA VAL A 86 -4.19 11.48 2.30
C VAL A 86 -3.39 10.24 2.65
N LEU A 87 -4.04 9.28 3.28
CA LEU A 87 -3.50 7.95 3.51
C LEU A 87 -4.27 6.94 2.67
N LEU A 88 -3.56 6.34 1.72
CA LEU A 88 -4.07 5.27 0.87
C LEU A 88 -3.57 3.93 1.36
N LYS A 89 -4.42 2.91 1.23
CA LYS A 89 -4.08 1.51 1.43
C LYS A 89 -4.32 0.76 0.13
N GLY A 90 -3.29 0.11 -0.40
CA GLY A 90 -3.36 -0.85 -1.49
C GLY A 90 -3.14 -2.27 -0.97
N VAL A 91 -4.06 -3.18 -1.32
CA VAL A 91 -4.00 -4.58 -0.92
C VAL A 91 -3.96 -5.46 -2.17
N GLY A 92 -2.81 -6.07 -2.43
CA GLY A 92 -2.61 -7.15 -3.41
C GLY A 92 -2.24 -8.46 -2.69
N TYR A 93 -1.18 -9.14 -3.14
CA TYR A 93 -0.57 -10.23 -2.35
C TYR A 93 0.01 -9.74 -1.03
N LYS A 94 0.39 -8.46 -0.97
CA LYS A 94 0.89 -7.75 0.21
C LYS A 94 0.16 -6.44 0.38
N GLU A 95 0.23 -5.91 1.59
CA GLU A 95 -0.36 -4.63 1.94
C GLU A 95 0.68 -3.51 1.90
N TYR A 96 0.32 -2.42 1.24
CA TYR A 96 1.13 -1.21 1.10
C TYR A 96 0.30 0.01 1.45
N TRP A 97 0.92 0.93 2.18
CA TRP A 97 0.31 2.21 2.53
C TRP A 97 1.07 3.33 1.85
N ALA A 98 0.34 4.27 1.27
CA ALA A 98 0.90 5.49 0.70
C ALA A 98 0.40 6.71 1.49
N LEU A 99 1.33 7.43 2.12
CA LEU A 99 1.08 8.73 2.72
C LEU A 99 1.42 9.81 1.70
N ILE A 100 0.40 10.56 1.29
CA ILE A 100 0.51 11.69 0.38
C ILE A 100 0.43 12.97 1.19
N THR A 101 1.40 13.85 0.98
CA THR A 101 1.42 15.21 1.49
C THR A 101 1.72 16.18 0.34
N PRO A 102 1.53 17.50 0.51
CA PRO A 102 1.82 18.47 -0.54
C PRO A 102 3.29 18.47 -0.98
N LYS A 103 4.20 17.97 -0.13
CA LYS A 103 5.65 18.03 -0.34
C LYS A 103 6.28 16.68 -0.66
N ALA A 104 5.59 15.57 -0.40
CA ALA A 104 6.17 14.24 -0.53
C ALA A 104 5.10 13.15 -0.66
N ILE A 105 5.47 12.07 -1.33
CA ILE A 105 4.78 10.77 -1.31
C ILE A 105 5.69 9.78 -0.62
N LYS A 106 5.16 9.05 0.36
CA LYS A 106 5.89 7.98 1.05
C LYS A 106 5.08 6.70 0.96
N ILE A 107 5.67 5.65 0.39
CA ILE A 107 5.05 4.33 0.30
C ILE A 107 5.82 3.38 1.19
N ALA A 108 5.11 2.59 1.99
CA ALA A 108 5.68 1.57 2.86
C ALA A 108 4.87 0.29 2.78
N GLN A 109 5.57 -0.86 2.79
CA GLN A 109 4.93 -2.15 3.00
C GLN A 109 4.57 -2.28 4.48
N ILE A 110 3.38 -2.79 4.79
CA ILE A 110 3.00 -3.14 6.16
C ILE A 110 3.38 -4.60 6.42
N ILE A 111 4.11 -4.83 7.50
CA ILE A 111 4.43 -6.17 8.02
C ILE A 111 3.65 -6.30 9.34
N HIS A 112 2.62 -7.13 9.36
CA HIS A 112 1.89 -7.43 10.58
C HIS A 112 2.69 -8.47 11.38
N GLU A 113 3.42 -8.04 12.40
CA GLU A 113 4.01 -8.96 13.37
C GLU A 113 2.96 -9.37 14.42
N GLU A 114 2.57 -10.64 14.44
CA GLU A 114 1.79 -11.20 15.55
C GLU A 114 2.66 -11.24 16.81
N TYR A 115 2.44 -10.32 17.75
CA TYR A 115 2.96 -10.42 19.11
C TYR A 115 2.13 -11.46 19.89
N LYS A 116 2.63 -12.70 20.02
CA LYS A 116 2.09 -13.68 20.99
C LYS A 116 2.69 -13.40 22.36
N LYS A 117 1.81 -13.06 23.31
CA LYS A 117 2.10 -12.95 24.75
C LYS A 117 2.42 -14.31 25.36
#